data_AF-A0A6J1DBW6-F1
#
_entry.id   AF-A0A6J1DBW6-F1
#
_cell.length_a   1.000
_cell.length_b   1.000
_cell.length_c   1.000
_cell.angle_alpha   90.00
_cell.angle_beta   90.00
_cell.angle_gamma   90.00
#
_symmetry.space_group_name_H-M   'P 1'
#
loop_
_entity.id
_entity.type
_entity.pdbx_description
1 polymer ?
#
loop_
_entity_poly.entity_id
_entity_poly.type
_entity_poly.pdbx_seq_one_letter_code
_entity_poly.pdbx_strand_id
1 'polypeptide(L)'
;MEFLYSIFITSIFCFSLKLEATAHGTSPSSLHTNQNSSLIHQIMELASDPSTSNWIKTIRRKIHENPELAYEEFETSRLIRQELDHLGVAYRWPVAGTGVVASVGSGSPPFVALRADMDALPIEVRFGLFNLSSSAIMLSSAR
;
A
#
# COMPACT_ATOMS: atom_id res chain seq x y z
N MET A 1 -26.00 -20.80 6.64
CA MET A 1 -26.03 -19.35 6.87
C MET A 1 -24.73 -18.62 6.44
N GLU A 2 -23.71 -19.35 5.98
CA GLU A 2 -22.45 -18.82 5.42
C GLU A 2 -22.57 -18.21 4.01
N PHE A 3 -23.62 -18.54 3.24
CA PHE A 3 -23.76 -18.05 1.86
C PHE A 3 -24.33 -16.63 1.73
N LEU A 4 -24.99 -16.10 2.77
CA LEU A 4 -25.64 -14.79 2.73
C LEU A 4 -24.69 -13.62 3.09
N TYR A 5 -23.60 -13.86 3.83
CA TYR A 5 -22.59 -12.84 4.13
C TYR A 5 -21.68 -12.51 2.93
N SER A 6 -21.50 -13.45 2.01
CA SER A 6 -20.71 -13.26 0.79
C SER A 6 -21.39 -12.34 -0.24
N ILE A 7 -22.74 -12.26 -0.21
CA ILE A 7 -23.53 -11.43 -1.14
C ILE A 7 -23.51 -9.94 -0.76
N PHE A 8 -23.29 -9.60 0.51
CA PHE A 8 -23.31 -8.18 0.95
C PHE A 8 -22.00 -7.43 0.69
N ILE A 9 -20.83 -8.09 0.75
CA ILE A 9 -19.54 -7.41 0.51
C ILE A 9 -19.29 -7.19 -0.99
N THR A 10 -19.83 -8.06 -1.86
CA THR A 10 -19.79 -7.86 -3.31
C THR A 10 -20.66 -6.69 -3.80
N SER A 11 -21.64 -6.24 -3.01
CA SER A 11 -22.56 -5.15 -3.39
C SER A 11 -21.97 -3.73 -3.26
N ILE A 12 -20.87 -3.52 -2.53
CA ILE A 12 -20.24 -2.19 -2.44
C ILE A 12 -19.35 -1.89 -3.66
N PHE A 13 -18.97 -2.94 -4.42
CA PHE A 13 -18.02 -2.81 -5.53
C PHE A 13 -18.65 -2.65 -6.93
N CYS A 14 -19.97 -2.47 -7.08
CA CYS A 14 -20.61 -2.58 -8.42
C CYS A 14 -21.57 -1.47 -8.86
N PHE A 15 -21.57 -0.25 -8.29
CA PHE A 15 -22.46 0.81 -8.81
C PHE A 15 -21.85 2.21 -8.84
N SER A 16 -21.15 2.51 -9.93
CA SER A 16 -21.44 3.69 -10.78
C SER A 16 -20.49 3.73 -11.97
N LEU A 17 -20.70 2.80 -12.90
CA LEU A 17 -20.39 3.01 -14.31
C LEU A 17 -21.61 3.70 -14.93
N LYS A 18 -21.52 4.99 -15.24
CA LYS A 18 -22.40 5.62 -16.23
C LYS A 18 -21.55 5.96 -17.43
N LEU A 19 -21.64 5.06 -18.41
CA LEU A 19 -21.19 5.22 -19.77
C LEU A 19 -22.18 6.18 -20.45
N GLU A 20 -21.75 7.40 -20.77
CA GLU A 20 -22.44 8.25 -21.73
C GLU A 20 -21.43 8.64 -22.80
N ALA A 21 -21.54 7.93 -23.91
CA ALA A 21 -20.77 8.16 -25.11
C ALA A 21 -21.31 9.40 -25.81
N THR A 22 -20.53 10.47 -25.84
CA THR A 22 -20.62 11.48 -26.90
C THR A 22 -19.27 11.53 -27.59
N ALA A 23 -19.21 10.91 -28.77
CA ALA A 23 -18.10 10.99 -29.67
C ALA A 23 -17.96 12.42 -30.20
N HIS A 24 -16.86 13.10 -29.85
CA HIS A 24 -16.28 14.11 -30.72
C HIS A 24 -14.77 13.92 -30.78
N GLY A 25 -14.30 13.64 -31.99
CA GLY A 25 -12.91 13.33 -32.28
C GLY A 25 -12.00 14.53 -32.09
N THR A 26 -10.84 14.26 -31.51
CA THR A 26 -9.62 15.03 -31.75
C THR A 26 -8.44 14.06 -31.72
N SER A 27 -7.62 14.16 -32.75
CA SER A 27 -6.52 13.27 -33.15
C SER A 27 -5.51 12.94 -32.04
N PRO A 28 -4.79 11.80 -32.11
CA PRO A 28 -3.73 11.48 -31.16
C PRO A 28 -2.51 12.37 -31.44
N SER A 29 -2.38 13.44 -30.66
CA SER A 29 -1.23 14.35 -30.72
C SER A 29 0.01 13.67 -30.10
N SER A 30 1.08 13.61 -30.88
CA SER A 30 2.42 13.04 -30.63
C SER A 30 3.23 13.66 -29.46
N LEU A 31 2.59 14.42 -28.56
CA LEU A 31 3.21 15.11 -27.43
C LEU A 31 3.18 14.31 -26.11
N HIS A 32 2.39 13.24 -26.03
CA HIS A 32 2.15 12.51 -24.77
C HIS A 32 3.27 11.53 -24.39
N THR A 33 4.03 11.01 -25.37
CA THR A 33 5.05 9.99 -25.12
C THR A 33 6.28 10.55 -24.40
N ASN A 34 6.65 11.81 -24.70
CA ASN A 34 7.88 12.45 -24.21
C ASN A 34 7.80 12.85 -22.72
N GLN A 35 6.61 13.27 -22.26
CA GLN A 35 6.35 13.56 -20.85
C GLN A 35 6.30 12.28 -20.01
N ASN A 36 5.66 11.23 -20.52
CA ASN A 36 5.58 9.95 -19.82
C ASN A 36 6.97 9.31 -19.62
N SER A 37 7.85 9.37 -20.62
CA SER A 37 9.24 8.90 -20.47
C SER A 37 10.02 9.71 -19.44
N SER A 38 9.80 11.02 -19.38
CA SER A 38 10.46 11.89 -18.39
C SER A 38 9.99 11.59 -16.97
N LEU A 39 8.69 11.40 -16.75
CA LEU A 39 8.13 11.08 -15.43
C LEU A 39 8.57 9.70 -14.94
N ILE A 40 8.57 8.68 -15.81
CA ILE A 40 9.07 7.35 -15.46
C ILE A 40 10.53 7.44 -15.03
N HIS A 41 11.36 8.20 -15.77
CA HIS A 41 12.76 8.40 -15.38
C HIS A 41 12.89 9.08 -14.02
N GLN A 42 12.13 10.13 -13.75
CA GLN A 42 12.13 10.82 -12.45
C GLN A 42 11.70 9.89 -11.31
N ILE A 43 10.66 9.07 -11.51
CA ILE A 43 10.22 8.09 -10.51
C ILE A 43 11.33 7.07 -10.24
N MET A 44 11.95 6.54 -11.30
CA MET A 44 13.03 5.56 -11.17
C MET A 44 14.26 6.15 -10.49
N GLU A 45 14.58 7.41 -10.77
CA GLU A 45 15.67 8.16 -10.12
C GLU A 45 15.38 8.36 -8.63
N LEU A 46 14.20 8.86 -8.27
CA LEU A 46 13.78 9.04 -6.87
C LEU A 46 13.71 7.72 -6.10
N ALA A 47 13.26 6.65 -6.75
CA ALA A 47 13.19 5.32 -6.15
C ALA A 47 14.58 4.70 -5.95
N SER A 48 15.52 5.00 -6.83
CA SER A 48 16.91 4.51 -6.77
C SER A 48 17.82 5.38 -5.92
N ASP A 49 17.37 6.57 -5.53
CA ASP A 49 18.12 7.48 -4.67
C ASP A 49 18.55 6.75 -3.36
N PRO A 50 19.84 6.84 -2.97
CA PRO A 50 20.33 6.15 -1.78
C PRO A 50 19.60 6.52 -0.50
N SER A 51 19.13 7.76 -0.35
CA SER A 51 18.41 8.19 0.85
C SER A 51 17.04 7.51 0.92
N THR A 52 16.30 7.48 -0.18
CA THR A 52 15.01 6.78 -0.30
C THR A 52 15.18 5.28 -0.03
N SER A 53 16.16 4.63 -0.68
CA SER A 53 16.40 3.19 -0.50
C SER A 53 16.77 2.84 0.94
N ASN A 54 17.60 3.67 1.58
CA ASN A 54 18.00 3.47 2.97
C ASN A 54 16.86 3.71 3.96
N TRP A 55 16.01 4.70 3.71
CA TRP A 55 14.79 4.93 4.48
C TRP A 55 13.85 3.71 4.40
N ILE A 56 13.52 3.24 3.20
CA ILE A 56 12.67 2.05 3.00
C ILE A 56 13.25 0.82 3.70
N LYS A 57 14.56 0.57 3.57
CA LYS A 57 15.24 -0.55 4.28
C LYS A 57 15.12 -0.42 5.80
N THR A 58 15.19 0.80 6.33
CA THR A 58 15.06 1.07 7.77
C THR A 58 13.65 0.78 8.26
N ILE A 59 12.63 1.28 7.56
CA ILE A 59 11.22 0.98 7.89
C ILE A 59 10.95 -0.51 7.81
N ARG A 60 11.40 -1.18 6.74
CA ARG A 60 11.27 -2.63 6.59
C ARG A 60 11.89 -3.37 7.79
N ARG A 61 13.12 -3.02 8.20
CA ARG A 61 13.78 -3.65 9.36
C ARG A 61 12.99 -3.48 10.65
N LYS A 62 12.52 -2.26 10.95
CA LYS A 62 11.69 -2.01 12.14
C LYS A 62 10.46 -2.91 12.19
N ILE A 63 9.76 -3.06 11.06
CA ILE A 63 8.58 -3.93 10.96
C ILE A 63 8.96 -5.42 11.09
N HIS A 64 10.09 -5.83 10.52
CA HIS A 64 10.56 -7.23 10.62
C HIS A 64 11.11 -7.59 12.00
N GLU A 65 11.63 -6.62 12.77
CA GLU A 65 12.13 -6.81 14.13
C GLU A 65 10.99 -7.00 15.14
N ASN A 66 9.82 -6.43 14.88
CA ASN A 66 8.61 -6.58 15.70
C ASN A 66 7.39 -6.95 14.84
N PRO A 67 7.33 -8.18 14.31
CA PRO A 67 6.21 -8.63 13.48
C PRO A 67 4.95 -8.80 14.34
N GLU A 68 3.84 -8.21 13.90
CA GLU A 68 2.54 -8.25 14.58
C GLU A 68 1.54 -9.10 13.78
N LEU A 69 0.67 -9.85 14.47
CA LEU A 69 -0.32 -10.72 13.83
C LEU A 69 -1.49 -9.90 13.27
N ALA A 70 -2.31 -10.59 12.46
CA ALA A 70 -3.55 -10.03 11.93
C ALA A 70 -4.42 -9.41 13.04
N TYR A 71 -4.83 -8.16 12.83
CA TYR A 71 -5.62 -7.32 13.75
C TYR A 71 -4.90 -6.85 15.03
N GLU A 72 -3.61 -7.15 15.17
CA GLU A 72 -2.77 -6.76 16.31
C GLU A 72 -1.65 -5.80 15.90
N GLU A 73 -1.70 -5.22 14.70
CA GLU A 73 -0.67 -4.39 14.08
C GLU A 73 -0.62 -2.96 14.64
N PHE A 74 -0.63 -2.80 15.97
CA PHE A 74 -0.72 -1.51 16.64
C PHE A 74 0.54 -0.66 16.43
N GLU A 75 1.72 -1.25 16.58
CA GLU A 75 3.01 -0.56 16.42
C GLU A 75 3.33 -0.33 14.94
N THR A 76 2.99 -1.28 14.06
CA THR A 76 3.13 -1.13 12.61
C THR A 76 2.22 -0.02 12.09
N SER A 77 0.95 0.02 12.52
CA SER A 77 0.02 1.10 12.21
C SER A 77 0.52 2.45 12.74
N ARG A 78 1.08 2.48 13.96
CA ARG A 78 1.70 3.68 14.53
C ARG A 78 2.88 4.18 13.70
N LEU A 79 3.79 3.29 13.31
CA LEU A 79 4.95 3.61 12.48
C LEU A 79 4.51 4.21 11.14
N ILE A 80 3.54 3.58 10.46
CA ILE A 80 3.03 4.08 9.16
C ILE A 80 2.46 5.50 9.31
N ARG A 81 1.66 5.76 10.36
CA ARG A 81 1.11 7.10 10.62
C ARG A 81 2.20 8.14 10.87
N GLN A 82 3.23 7.79 11.65
CA GLN A 82 4.37 8.67 11.88
C GLN A 82 5.11 9.03 10.58
N GLU A 83 5.34 8.05 9.71
CA GLU A 83 5.98 8.31 8.41
C GLU A 83 5.08 9.16 7.49
N LEU A 84 3.76 8.93 7.49
CA LEU A 84 2.81 9.76 6.75
C LEU A 84 2.77 11.20 7.28
N ASP A 85 2.81 11.38 8.61
CA ASP A 85 2.91 12.71 9.24
C ASP A 85 4.20 13.43 8.82
N HIS A 86 5.35 12.74 8.83
CA HIS A 86 6.63 13.30 8.38
C HIS A 86 6.62 13.70 6.89
N LEU A 87 5.92 12.94 6.05
CA LEU A 87 5.75 13.24 4.63
C LEU A 87 4.68 14.32 4.38
N GLY A 88 3.93 14.74 5.40
CA GLY A 88 2.82 15.69 5.25
C GLY A 88 1.63 15.12 4.47
N VAL A 89 1.45 13.80 4.47
CA VAL A 89 0.37 13.11 3.74
C VAL A 89 -0.83 12.92 4.66
N ALA A 90 -1.99 13.43 4.25
CA ALA A 90 -3.23 13.23 4.98
C ALA A 90 -3.69 11.76 4.93
N TYR A 91 -4.16 11.25 6.07
CA TYR A 91 -4.69 9.89 6.19
C TYR A 91 -5.90 9.81 7.11
N ARG A 92 -6.66 8.73 6.96
CA ARG A 92 -7.76 8.33 7.84
C ARG A 92 -7.34 7.10 8.65
N TRP A 93 -7.57 7.17 9.96
CA TRP A 93 -7.38 6.10 10.93
C TRP A 93 -8.35 6.31 12.11
N PRO A 94 -8.88 5.25 12.77
CA PRO A 94 -8.72 3.85 12.41
C PRO A 94 -9.62 3.42 11.25
N VAL A 95 -9.15 2.49 10.42
CA VAL A 95 -9.94 1.78 9.40
C VAL A 95 -9.84 0.28 9.68
N ALA A 96 -10.96 -0.38 9.94
CA ALA A 96 -10.98 -1.81 10.30
C ALA A 96 -10.07 -2.18 11.50
N GLY A 97 -9.93 -1.29 12.48
CA GLY A 97 -9.04 -1.46 13.62
C GLY A 97 -7.70 -0.76 13.41
N THR A 98 -6.70 -1.49 12.92
CA THR A 98 -5.32 -1.01 12.76
C THR A 98 -5.05 -0.38 11.39
N GLY A 99 -5.92 -0.58 10.40
CA GLY A 99 -5.74 -0.12 9.02
C GLY A 99 -5.67 1.40 8.88
N VAL A 100 -4.90 1.84 7.88
CA VAL A 100 -4.67 3.25 7.53
C VAL A 100 -5.00 3.46 6.05
N VAL A 101 -5.71 4.54 5.71
CA VAL A 101 -5.95 4.95 4.33
C VAL A 101 -5.42 6.35 4.11
N ALA A 102 -4.36 6.47 3.30
CA ALA A 102 -3.76 7.75 2.92
C ALA A 102 -4.29 8.25 1.57
N SER A 103 -4.22 9.56 1.33
CA SER A 103 -4.64 10.16 0.06
C SER A 103 -3.63 11.20 -0.42
N VAL A 104 -3.26 11.13 -1.69
CA VAL A 104 -2.35 12.07 -2.36
C VAL A 104 -3.00 12.53 -3.65
N GLY A 105 -2.97 13.84 -3.92
CA GLY A 105 -3.54 14.45 -5.13
C GLY A 105 -4.70 15.40 -4.85
N SER A 106 -5.51 15.66 -5.87
CA SER A 106 -6.56 16.69 -5.85
C SER A 106 -7.84 16.30 -5.09
N GLY A 107 -8.01 15.02 -4.73
CA GLY A 107 -9.26 14.51 -4.16
C GLY A 107 -10.42 14.40 -5.16
N SER A 108 -10.16 14.59 -6.46
CA SER A 108 -11.14 14.48 -7.55
C SER A 108 -10.83 13.30 -8.48
N PRO A 109 -11.83 12.69 -9.15
CA PRO A 109 -11.61 11.57 -10.04
C PRO A 109 -10.75 11.96 -11.27
N PRO A 110 -10.07 10.99 -11.92
CA PRO A 110 -10.05 9.56 -11.61
C PRO A 110 -9.18 9.20 -10.39
N PHE A 111 -9.56 8.15 -9.67
CA PHE A 111 -8.81 7.64 -8.51
C PHE A 111 -8.04 6.37 -8.86
N VAL A 112 -6.83 6.25 -8.30
CA VAL A 112 -6.01 5.02 -8.32
C VAL A 112 -5.71 4.64 -6.88
N ALA A 113 -5.84 3.36 -6.54
CA ALA A 113 -5.57 2.83 -5.21
C ALA A 113 -4.35 1.90 -5.22
N LEU A 114 -3.44 2.10 -4.27
CA LEU A 114 -2.35 1.18 -3.96
C LEU A 114 -2.67 0.52 -2.61
N ARG A 115 -2.46 -0.79 -2.52
CA ARG A 115 -2.72 -1.58 -1.30
C ARG A 115 -1.45 -2.33 -0.89
N ALA A 116 -1.19 -2.34 0.42
CA ALA A 116 -0.21 -3.20 1.08
C ALA A 116 -0.84 -3.74 2.37
N ASP A 117 -0.52 -4.99 2.69
CA ASP A 117 -0.95 -5.63 3.94
C ASP A 117 0.15 -5.48 5.00
N MET A 118 -0.24 -5.46 6.29
CA MET A 118 0.64 -5.12 7.42
C MET A 118 0.84 -6.28 8.41
N ASP A 119 0.11 -7.38 8.25
CA ASP A 119 0.12 -8.49 9.18
C ASP A 119 1.23 -9.50 8.90
N ALA A 120 1.81 -10.01 9.98
CA ALA A 120 2.72 -11.14 9.97
C ALA A 120 1.95 -12.46 10.14
N LEU A 121 2.57 -13.56 9.71
CA LEU A 121 2.07 -14.90 9.94
C LEU A 121 2.61 -15.48 11.25
N PRO A 122 1.81 -16.31 11.96
CA PRO A 122 2.24 -17.02 13.17
C PRO A 122 3.12 -18.22 12.82
N ILE A 123 4.35 -17.97 12.39
CA ILE A 123 5.32 -19.00 12.00
C ILE A 123 6.57 -18.83 12.85
N GLU A 124 7.14 -19.96 13.31
CA GLU A 124 8.41 -19.99 14.03
C GLU A 124 9.57 -20.07 13.02
N VAL A 125 10.50 -19.11 13.03
CA VAL A 125 11.70 -19.18 12.17
C VAL A 125 12.74 -20.09 12.81
N ARG A 126 13.18 -21.10 12.06
CA ARG A 126 14.36 -21.90 12.45
C ARG A 126 15.58 -21.40 11.68
N PHE A 127 16.50 -20.73 12.39
CA PHE A 127 17.82 -20.36 11.84
C PHE A 127 18.90 -21.30 12.38
N GLY A 128 19.18 -22.39 11.65
CA GLY A 128 20.22 -23.35 12.04
C GLY A 128 19.89 -24.09 13.35
N LEU A 129 20.89 -24.27 14.23
CA LEU A 129 20.78 -24.94 15.53
C LEU A 129 20.25 -24.03 16.66
N PHE A 130 19.94 -22.76 16.37
CA PHE A 130 19.42 -21.82 17.35
C PHE A 130 17.94 -21.56 17.09
N ASN A 131 17.10 -21.88 18.08
CA ASN A 131 15.71 -21.42 18.09
C ASN A 131 15.72 -19.95 18.52
N LEU A 132 15.47 -19.04 17.57
CA LEU A 132 15.10 -17.67 17.91
C LEU A 132 13.58 -17.67 18.14
N SER A 133 13.17 -17.27 19.34
CA SER A 133 11.79 -17.29 19.86
C SER A 133 10.85 -16.26 19.20
N SER A 134 10.98 -16.01 17.89
CA SER A 134 10.04 -15.15 17.17
C SER A 134 8.84 -15.99 16.74
N SER A 135 7.70 -15.78 17.39
CA SER A 135 6.43 -16.47 17.13
C SER A 135 5.67 -15.95 15.91
N ALA A 136 6.20 -14.94 15.21
CA ALA A 136 5.60 -14.36 14.01
C ALA A 136 6.66 -13.91 12.99
N ILE A 137 6.31 -13.93 11.69
CA ILE A 137 7.17 -13.53 10.57
C ILE A 137 6.35 -12.83 9.49
N MET A 138 6.89 -11.73 8.95
CA MET A 138 6.37 -11.13 7.71
C MET A 138 6.75 -11.96 6.47
N LEU A 139 5.76 -12.38 5.67
CA LEU A 139 6.01 -12.98 4.35
C LEU A 139 6.53 -11.91 3.38
N SER A 140 7.85 -11.73 3.25
CA SER A 140 8.37 -10.90 2.17
C SER A 140 8.37 -11.67 0.85
N SER A 141 7.29 -11.56 0.07
CA SER A 141 7.34 -11.81 -1.38
C SER A 141 7.98 -10.61 -2.08
N ALA A 142 9.26 -10.38 -1.80
CA ALA A 142 10.08 -9.39 -2.49
C ALA A 142 11.54 -9.86 -2.43
N ARG A 143 11.87 -10.76 -3.36
CA ARG A 143 13.24 -10.90 -3.87
C ARG A 143 13.36 -10.02 -5.10
#